data_AF-A0A1S1LFN5-F1
#
_entry.id   AF-A0A1S1LFN5-F1
#
_cell.length_a   1.000
_cell.length_b   1.000
_cell.length_c   1.000
_cell.angle_alpha   90.00
_cell.angle_beta   90.00
_cell.angle_gamma   90.00
#
_symmetry.space_group_name_H-M   'P 1'
#
loop_
_entity.id
_entity.type
_entity.pdbx_description
1 polymer ?
#
loop_
_entity_poly.entity_id
_entity_poly.type
_entity_poly.pdbx_seq_one_letter_code
_entity_poly.pdbx_strand_id
1 'polypeptide(L)'
;MFVKYLDRESRLFCEMNPEKAGWTLTNRLLAQVVYALQLLWWSKTKDGAKGRKRPELIGPDGLHKNRRPGSNVKAAPLSRIKALFGREDADKSKKLHNVFGR
;
A
#
# COMPACT_ATOMS: atom_id res chain seq x y z
N MET A 1 -5.47 15.81 -27.76
CA MET A 1 -4.32 14.88 -27.92
C MET A 1 -4.84 13.45 -28.04
N PHE A 2 -4.78 12.84 -29.22
CA PHE A 2 -5.42 11.54 -29.54
C PHE A 2 -4.66 10.30 -29.05
N VAL A 3 -3.45 10.47 -28.54
CA VAL A 3 -2.56 9.38 -28.09
C VAL A 3 -3.19 8.50 -26.99
N LYS A 4 -4.14 9.02 -26.19
CA LYS A 4 -4.84 8.23 -25.16
C LYS A 4 -5.79 7.16 -25.73
N TYR A 5 -6.24 7.32 -26.97
CA TYR A 5 -7.18 6.42 -27.63
C TYR A 5 -6.48 5.47 -28.61
N LEU A 6 -5.17 5.63 -28.80
CA LEU A 6 -4.37 4.70 -29.57
C LEU A 6 -4.22 3.39 -28.80
N ASP A 7 -4.10 2.30 -29.55
CA ASP A 7 -3.87 0.98 -28.97
C ASP A 7 -2.56 0.96 -28.16
N ARG A 8 -2.55 0.18 -27.07
CA ARG A 8 -1.42 0.12 -26.13
C ARG A 8 -0.19 -0.59 -26.71
N GLU A 9 -0.35 -1.24 -27.84
CA GLU A 9 0.73 -1.84 -28.63
C GLU A 9 1.23 -0.91 -29.74
N SER A 10 0.54 0.22 -30.00
CA SER A 10 0.97 1.16 -31.02
C SER A 10 2.32 1.79 -30.66
N ARG A 11 3.22 1.90 -31.65
CA ARG A 11 4.58 2.43 -31.44
C ARG A 11 4.58 3.83 -30.80
N LEU A 12 3.66 4.70 -31.23
CA LEU A 12 3.51 6.04 -30.68
C LEU A 12 3.07 6.04 -29.21
N PHE A 13 2.15 5.13 -28.83
CA PHE A 13 1.75 4.98 -27.43
C PHE A 13 2.89 4.46 -26.57
N CYS A 14 3.65 3.49 -27.08
CA CYS A 14 4.80 2.89 -26.39
C CYS A 14 5.91 3.92 -26.13
N GLU A 15 6.22 4.76 -27.11
CA GLU A 15 7.24 5.81 -26.98
C GLU A 15 6.83 6.92 -25.99
N MET A 16 5.55 7.32 -26.03
CA MET A 16 5.03 8.37 -25.15
C MET A 16 4.72 7.90 -23.72
N ASN A 17 4.42 6.61 -23.53
CA ASN A 17 4.03 6.04 -22.24
C ASN A 17 4.70 4.66 -22.01
N PRO A 18 6.03 4.60 -21.84
CA PRO A 18 6.75 3.35 -21.68
C PRO A 18 6.26 2.52 -20.48
N GLU A 19 5.87 3.18 -19.38
CA GLU A 19 5.34 2.54 -18.17
C GLU A 19 4.00 1.79 -18.38
N LYS A 20 3.22 2.19 -19.40
CA LYS A 20 1.89 1.62 -19.69
C LYS A 20 1.87 0.80 -20.97
N ALA A 21 2.95 0.83 -21.74
CA ALA A 21 3.15 0.08 -22.97
C ALA A 21 3.05 -1.43 -22.69
N GLY A 22 2.39 -2.18 -23.58
CA GLY A 22 2.23 -3.62 -23.44
C GLY A 22 1.29 -4.08 -22.31
N TRP A 23 0.79 -3.19 -21.46
CA TRP A 23 -0.23 -3.50 -20.46
C TRP A 23 -1.63 -3.53 -21.07
N THR A 24 -1.85 -4.45 -22.01
CA THR A 24 -3.17 -4.76 -22.58
C THR A 24 -4.11 -5.32 -21.52
N LEU A 25 -5.41 -5.39 -21.81
CA LEU A 25 -6.40 -5.97 -20.90
C LEU A 25 -6.02 -7.40 -20.49
N THR A 26 -5.62 -8.22 -21.47
CA THR A 26 -5.17 -9.60 -21.24
C THR A 26 -3.98 -9.66 -20.28
N ASN A 27 -2.95 -8.84 -20.50
CA ASN A 27 -1.76 -8.82 -19.65
C ASN A 27 -2.07 -8.34 -18.23
N ARG A 28 -3.01 -7.41 -18.07
CA ARG A 28 -3.51 -6.97 -16.76
C ARG A 28 -4.26 -8.08 -16.03
N LEU A 29 -5.14 -8.81 -16.72
CA LEU A 29 -5.87 -9.92 -16.14
C LEU A 29 -4.92 -11.06 -15.73
N LEU A 30 -3.93 -11.38 -16.57
CA LEU A 30 -2.89 -12.34 -16.23
C LEU A 30 -2.10 -11.91 -14.99
N ALA A 31 -1.70 -10.65 -14.90
CA ALA A 31 -1.02 -10.14 -13.71
C ALA A 31 -1.87 -10.24 -12.44
N GLN A 32 -3.19 -10.03 -12.53
CA GLN A 32 -4.11 -10.22 -11.40
C GLN A 32 -4.20 -11.69 -10.97
N VAL A 33 -4.25 -12.62 -11.92
CA VAL A 33 -4.25 -14.07 -11.63
C VAL A 33 -2.95 -14.48 -10.93
N VAL A 34 -1.80 -14.04 -11.44
CA VAL A 34 -0.50 -14.31 -10.82
C VAL A 34 -0.43 -13.73 -9.41
N TYR A 35 -0.92 -12.50 -9.22
CA TYR A 35 -0.96 -11.87 -7.91
C TYR A 35 -1.87 -12.64 -6.92
N ALA A 36 -3.04 -13.12 -7.36
CA ALA A 36 -3.91 -13.94 -6.54
C ALA A 36 -3.23 -15.25 -6.09
N LEU A 37 -2.46 -15.90 -6.99
CA LEU A 37 -1.67 -17.08 -6.66
C LEU A 37 -0.55 -16.77 -5.66
N GLN A 38 0.15 -15.65 -5.83
CA GLN A 38 1.18 -15.21 -4.88
C GLN A 38 0.58 -14.92 -3.50
N LEU A 39 -0.60 -14.32 -3.42
CA LEU A 39 -1.30 -14.11 -2.15
C LEU A 39 -1.69 -15.42 -1.48
N LEU A 40 -2.16 -16.41 -2.25
CA LEU A 40 -2.51 -17.73 -1.73
C LEU A 40 -1.27 -18.49 -1.23
N TRP A 41 -0.16 -18.39 -1.96
CA TRP A 41 1.08 -19.00 -1.52
C TRP A 41 1.62 -18.31 -0.27
N TRP A 42 1.65 -16.98 -0.27
CA TRP A 42 2.06 -16.16 0.87
C TRP A 42 1.23 -16.45 2.11
N SER A 43 -0.10 -16.60 2.01
CA SER A 43 -0.98 -16.85 3.16
C SER A 43 -0.65 -18.16 3.88
N LYS A 44 -0.09 -19.14 3.18
CA LYS A 44 0.38 -20.42 3.75
C LYS A 44 1.75 -20.32 4.44
N THR A 45 2.47 -19.21 4.29
CA THR A 45 3.79 -19.01 4.93
C THR A 45 3.66 -18.46 6.35
N LYS A 46 4.73 -18.61 7.15
CA LYS A 46 4.83 -17.96 8.48
C LYS A 46 4.73 -16.43 8.39
N ASP A 47 5.17 -15.85 7.27
CA ASP A 47 5.07 -14.41 7.04
C ASP A 47 3.63 -14.00 6.70
N GLY A 48 2.90 -14.83 5.96
CA GLY A 48 1.45 -14.72 5.77
C GLY A 48 0.67 -14.71 7.08
N ALA A 49 0.92 -15.69 7.93
CA ALA A 49 0.28 -15.80 9.25
C ALA A 49 0.56 -14.57 10.14
N LYS A 50 1.72 -13.93 9.99
CA LYS A 50 2.12 -12.75 10.75
C LYS A 50 1.81 -11.42 10.03
N GLY A 51 1.19 -11.46 8.85
CA GLY A 51 0.87 -10.28 8.06
C GLY A 51 2.11 -9.49 7.57
N ARG A 52 3.26 -10.14 7.43
CA ARG A 52 4.53 -9.50 7.03
C ARG A 52 4.84 -9.77 5.57
N LYS A 53 5.58 -8.86 4.93
CA LYS A 53 6.09 -9.02 3.55
C LYS A 53 5.02 -9.48 2.54
N ARG A 54 3.83 -8.88 2.60
CA ARG A 54 2.77 -9.16 1.64
C ARG A 54 3.27 -8.85 0.21
N PRO A 55 3.05 -9.74 -0.77
CA PRO A 55 3.35 -9.47 -2.17
C PRO A 55 2.72 -8.16 -2.66
N GLU A 56 3.40 -7.49 -3.59
CA GLU A 56 2.91 -6.27 -4.22
C GLU A 56 2.13 -6.60 -5.48
N LEU A 57 1.16 -5.75 -5.83
CA LEU A 57 0.39 -5.93 -7.06
C LEU A 57 1.32 -5.74 -8.27
N ILE A 58 1.24 -6.67 -9.21
CA ILE A 58 2.06 -6.64 -10.42
C ILE A 58 1.43 -5.66 -11.43
N GLY A 59 2.24 -4.74 -11.96
CA GLY A 59 1.87 -3.84 -13.04
C GLY A 59 1.48 -2.42 -12.61
N PRO A 60 1.08 -1.58 -13.57
CA PRO A 60 0.92 -0.13 -13.38
C PRO A 60 -0.23 0.23 -12.44
N ASP A 61 -1.16 -0.71 -12.22
CA ASP A 61 -2.29 -0.52 -11.33
C ASP A 61 -1.89 -0.71 -9.84
N GLY A 62 -0.66 -1.19 -9.56
CA GLY A 62 -0.16 -1.49 -8.21
C GLY A 62 0.56 -0.36 -7.49
N LEU A 63 0.81 0.77 -8.16
CA LEU A 63 1.71 1.83 -7.68
C LEU A 63 1.17 2.68 -6.52
N HIS A 64 -0.14 2.66 -6.25
CA HIS A 64 -0.73 3.51 -5.23
C HIS A 64 -0.91 2.80 -3.89
N LYS A 65 0.19 2.58 -3.17
CA LYS A 65 0.12 2.34 -1.73
C LYS A 65 -0.21 3.64 -1.03
N ASN A 66 -1.51 3.93 -0.88
CA ASN A 66 -1.95 4.95 0.06
C ASN A 66 -1.57 4.47 1.47
N ARG A 67 -0.40 4.90 1.97
CA ARG A 67 -0.02 4.66 3.36
C ARG A 67 -1.10 5.28 4.24
N ARG A 68 -1.74 4.47 5.09
CA ARG A 68 -2.68 5.00 6.08
C ARG A 68 -1.94 6.04 6.93
N PRO A 69 -2.44 7.27 7.06
CA PRO A 69 -1.85 8.24 7.97
C PRO A 69 -1.77 7.62 9.37
N GLY A 70 -0.59 7.63 9.98
CA GLY A 70 -0.32 6.99 11.28
C GLY A 70 0.23 5.55 11.25
N SER A 71 0.43 4.93 10.07
CA SER A 71 0.90 3.54 9.96
C SER A 71 2.36 3.28 10.40
N ASN A 72 3.17 4.33 10.58
CA ASN A 72 4.57 4.25 11.01
C ASN A 72 4.86 5.07 12.28
N VAL A 73 3.86 5.32 13.12
CA VAL A 73 4.12 6.00 14.38
C VAL A 73 4.92 5.07 15.29
N LYS A 74 6.09 5.52 15.72
CA LYS A 74 6.89 4.79 16.72
C LYS A 74 6.10 4.70 18.01
N ALA A 75 5.93 3.49 18.53
CA ALA A 75 5.26 3.28 19.81
C ALA A 75 5.99 4.09 20.90
N ALA A 76 5.25 4.92 21.63
CA ALA A 76 5.78 5.63 22.78
C ALA A 76 5.95 4.65 23.96
N PRO A 77 7.01 4.79 24.78
CA PRO A 77 7.22 3.93 25.93
C PRO A 77 6.09 4.05 26.95
N LEU A 78 5.69 2.91 27.53
CA LEU A 78 4.56 2.78 28.47
C LEU A 78 4.71 3.68 29.71
N SER A 79 5.93 3.99 30.12
CA SER A 79 6.22 4.93 31.21
C SER A 79 5.72 6.35 30.89
N ARG A 80 5.95 6.81 29.66
CA ARG A 80 5.51 8.13 29.18
C ARG A 80 3.99 8.22 29.06
N ILE A 81 3.37 7.11 28.62
CA ILE A 81 1.92 6.94 28.55
C ILE A 81 1.32 6.99 29.96
N LYS A 82 1.84 6.18 30.91
CA LYS A 82 1.34 6.14 32.29
C LYS A 82 1.53 7.47 33.04
N ALA A 83 2.64 8.16 32.84
CA ALA A 83 2.87 9.48 33.45
C ALA A 83 1.83 10.53 32.98
N LEU A 84 1.32 10.41 31.75
CA LEU A 84 0.28 11.30 31.22
C LEU A 84 -1.15 10.90 31.63
N PHE A 85 -1.38 9.65 32.06
CA PHE A 85 -2.71 9.08 32.36
C PHE A 85 -3.01 8.92 33.86
N GLY A 86 -2.41 9.73 34.72
CA GLY A 86 -2.56 9.65 36.17
C GLY A 86 -3.98 9.87 36.75
N ARG A 87 -4.98 10.24 35.95
CA ARG A 87 -6.41 10.24 36.30
C ARG A 87 -7.24 10.37 35.01
N GLU A 88 -8.50 9.94 35.04
CA GLU A 88 -9.41 10.02 33.88
C GLU A 88 -9.68 11.49 33.50
N ASP A 89 -8.84 12.02 32.62
CA ASP A 89 -8.96 13.38 32.10
C ASP A 89 -9.75 13.40 30.79
N ALA A 90 -10.68 14.37 30.67
CA ALA A 90 -11.49 14.60 29.46
C ALA A 90 -10.64 14.91 28.20
N ASP A 91 -9.40 15.40 28.36
CA ASP A 91 -8.49 15.77 27.27
C ASP A 91 -7.57 14.62 26.77
N LYS A 92 -7.95 13.37 27.08
CA LYS A 92 -7.20 12.14 26.74
C LYS A 92 -6.75 12.07 25.28
N SER A 93 -7.64 12.42 24.34
CA SER A 93 -7.42 12.32 22.90
C SER A 93 -6.37 13.31 22.38
N LYS A 94 -6.38 14.55 22.87
CA LYS A 94 -5.39 15.59 22.50
C LYS A 94 -4.00 15.23 23.02
N LYS A 95 -3.89 14.74 24.25
CA LYS A 95 -2.62 14.30 24.85
C LYS A 95 -2.00 13.13 24.06
N LEU A 96 -2.82 12.17 23.60
CA LEU A 96 -2.37 11.08 22.74
C LEU A 96 -1.88 11.58 21.38
N HIS A 97 -2.59 12.52 20.77
CA HIS A 97 -2.18 13.10 19.49
C HIS A 97 -0.79 13.77 19.59
N ASN A 98 -0.46 14.41 20.71
CA ASN A 98 0.87 15.03 20.91
C ASN A 98 2.00 14.03 21.15
N VAL A 99 1.69 12.82 21.63
CA VAL A 99 2.68 11.75 21.88
C VAL A 99 2.99 10.98 20.60
N PHE A 100 1.98 10.81 19.75
CA PHE A 100 2.02 9.96 18.55
C PHE A 100 2.06 10.77 17.25
N GLY A 101 1.79 12.08 17.29
CA GLY A 101 1.80 12.99 16.15
C GLY A 101 3.18 13.63 15.95
N ARG A 102 3.83 13.26 14.86
CA ARG A 102 4.70 14.14 14.08
C ARG A 102 3.99 14.44 12.77
#